data_AF-A0A416DJC9-F1
#
_entry.id   AF-A0A416DJC9-F1
#
_cell.length_a   1.000
_cell.length_b   1.000
_cell.length_c   1.000
_cell.angle_alpha   90.00
_cell.angle_beta   90.00
_cell.angle_gamma   90.00
#
_symmetry.space_group_name_H-M   'P 1'
#
loop_
_entity.id
_entity.type
_entity.pdbx_description
1 polymer ?
#
loop_
_entity_poly.entity_id
_entity_poly.type
_entity_poly.pdbx_seq_one_letter_code
_entity_poly.pdbx_strand_id
1 'polypeptide(L)'
;MGEKKERGRFTLRFNEGDPIHETAIGLLELQSPRTKAQYVANAVVYYNEHFGQEPQPLNASIISKEAVVAIVKEILRQEGMGQEKAKEQIPTARLVEKPAAPVMLSTAQEVDDDPEMDDRTRSLIASTLSAFRSRG
;
A
#
# COMPACT_ATOMS: atom_id res chain seq x y z
N MET A 1 -33.47 17.01 -22.42
CA MET A 1 -33.94 17.22 -21.04
C MET A 1 -33.33 16.10 -20.20
N GLY A 2 -32.26 16.36 -19.46
CA GLY A 2 -31.60 15.32 -18.65
C GLY A 2 -32.48 14.93 -17.46
N GLU A 3 -32.65 13.63 -17.23
CA GLU A 3 -33.36 13.10 -16.07
C GLU A 3 -32.80 13.75 -14.78
N LYS A 4 -33.63 14.54 -14.10
CA LYS A 4 -33.28 15.00 -12.76
C LYS A 4 -33.29 13.78 -11.86
N LYS A 5 -32.15 13.50 -11.19
CA LYS A 5 -32.11 12.50 -10.12
C LYS A 5 -33.26 12.79 -9.14
N GLU A 6 -34.15 11.82 -8.98
CA GLU A 6 -35.22 11.90 -8.00
C GLU A 6 -34.61 12.02 -6.60
N ARG A 7 -34.91 13.13 -5.92
CA ARG A 7 -34.44 13.38 -4.56
C ARG A 7 -34.96 12.26 -3.65
N GLY A 8 -34.06 11.61 -2.92
CA GLY A 8 -34.40 10.53 -2.00
C GLY A 8 -34.31 9.11 -2.58
N ARG A 9 -34.06 8.96 -3.88
CA ARG A 9 -33.80 7.64 -4.48
C ARG A 9 -32.31 7.30 -4.37
N PHE A 10 -32.01 6.24 -3.61
CA PHE A 10 -30.66 5.71 -3.45
C PHE A 10 -30.64 4.23 -3.84
N THR A 11 -29.56 3.79 -4.48
CA THR A 11 -29.31 2.39 -4.82
C THR A 11 -27.96 2.00 -4.26
N LEU A 12 -27.92 0.94 -3.47
CA LEU A 12 -26.76 0.48 -2.71
C LEU A 12 -26.58 -1.01 -2.97
N ARG A 13 -25.35 -1.47 -3.15
CA ARG A 13 -24.99 -2.90 -3.20
C ARG A 13 -23.89 -3.12 -2.17
N PHE A 14 -24.13 -4.03 -1.25
CA PHE A 14 -23.14 -4.43 -0.25
C PHE A 14 -22.15 -5.43 -0.85
N ASN A 15 -20.95 -5.49 -0.27
CA ASN A 15 -19.89 -6.39 -0.69
C ASN A 15 -19.84 -7.53 0.33
N GLU A 16 -20.21 -8.74 -0.07
CA GLU A 16 -20.20 -9.90 0.83
C GLU A 16 -18.79 -10.27 1.31
N GLY A 17 -17.73 -9.84 0.60
CA GLY A 17 -16.35 -10.08 1.02
C GLY A 17 -15.81 -9.12 2.09
N ASP A 18 -16.58 -8.11 2.49
CA ASP A 18 -16.21 -7.20 3.58
C ASP A 18 -16.99 -7.59 4.85
N PRO A 19 -16.33 -7.94 5.98
CA PRO A 19 -17.00 -8.38 7.20
C PRO A 19 -18.01 -7.37 7.78
N ILE A 20 -17.76 -6.08 7.62
CA ILE A 20 -18.67 -5.02 8.08
C ILE A 20 -19.92 -5.02 7.20
N HIS A 21 -19.74 -5.18 5.89
CA HIS A 21 -20.85 -5.25 4.95
C HIS A 21 -21.65 -6.55 5.12
N GLU A 22 -21.00 -7.69 5.37
CA GLU A 22 -21.65 -8.96 5.69
C GLU A 22 -22.56 -8.82 6.92
N THR A 23 -22.04 -8.21 7.99
CA THR A 23 -22.81 -7.93 9.20
C THR A 23 -24.02 -7.04 8.89
N ALA A 24 -23.82 -5.96 8.11
CA ALA A 24 -24.90 -5.07 7.71
C ALA A 24 -25.96 -5.76 6.83
N ILE A 25 -25.55 -6.64 5.92
CA ILE A 25 -26.44 -7.47 5.11
C ILE A 25 -27.32 -8.33 6.02
N GLY A 26 -26.72 -9.08 6.96
CA GLY A 26 -27.46 -9.89 7.91
C GLY A 26 -28.51 -9.07 8.66
N LEU A 27 -28.11 -7.95 9.27
CA LEU A 27 -29.03 -7.06 10.00
C LEU A 27 -30.19 -6.55 9.12
N LEU A 28 -29.92 -6.23 7.86
CA LEU A 28 -30.93 -5.77 6.91
C LEU A 28 -31.85 -6.91 6.46
N GLU A 29 -31.37 -8.13 6.29
CA GLU A 29 -32.18 -9.29 5.93
C GLU A 29 -33.16 -9.70 7.02
N LEU A 30 -32.82 -9.46 8.29
CA LEU A 30 -33.75 -9.61 9.41
C LEU A 30 -34.94 -8.63 9.36
N GLN A 31 -34.77 -7.48 8.69
CA GLN A 31 -35.84 -6.48 8.61
C GLN A 31 -36.91 -6.91 7.61
N SER A 32 -38.16 -6.58 7.93
CA SER A 32 -39.26 -6.76 6.97
C SER A 32 -38.98 -5.99 5.66
N PRO A 33 -39.49 -6.46 4.51
CA PRO A 33 -39.24 -5.80 3.22
C PRO A 33 -39.61 -4.30 3.19
N ARG A 34 -40.56 -3.87 4.03
CA ARG A 34 -41.07 -2.49 4.07
C ARG A 34 -40.36 -1.60 5.09
N THR A 35 -39.53 -2.16 5.97
CA THR A 35 -38.86 -1.39 7.04
C THR A 35 -37.38 -1.19 6.82
N LYS A 36 -36.76 -1.90 5.86
CA LYS A 36 -35.32 -1.76 5.52
C LYS A 36 -34.90 -0.31 5.28
N ALA A 37 -35.66 0.45 4.50
CA ALA A 37 -35.34 1.85 4.21
C ALA A 37 -35.34 2.72 5.47
N GLN A 38 -36.32 2.52 6.37
CA GLN A 38 -36.39 3.26 7.63
C GLN A 38 -35.25 2.86 8.57
N TYR A 39 -34.91 1.57 8.61
CA TYR A 39 -33.80 1.08 9.42
C TYR A 39 -32.46 1.69 8.97
N VAL A 40 -32.21 1.74 7.66
CA VAL A 40 -31.02 2.42 7.09
C VAL A 40 -31.02 3.91 7.45
N ALA A 41 -32.16 4.60 7.32
CA ALA A 41 -32.26 6.02 7.68
C ALA A 41 -31.94 6.25 9.16
N ASN A 42 -32.49 5.43 10.06
CA ASN A 42 -32.22 5.51 11.49
C ASN A 42 -30.74 5.28 11.81
N ALA A 43 -30.11 4.29 11.18
CA ALA A 43 -28.69 4.00 11.38
C ALA A 43 -27.80 5.18 10.95
N VAL A 44 -28.11 5.82 9.81
CA VAL A 44 -27.36 6.98 9.31
C VAL A 44 -27.52 8.19 10.26
N VAL A 45 -28.74 8.47 10.73
CA VAL A 45 -28.98 9.57 11.67
C VAL A 45 -28.28 9.30 13.00
N TYR A 46 -28.47 8.10 13.56
CA TYR A 46 -27.86 7.69 14.82
C TYR A 46 -26.33 7.79 14.76
N TYR A 47 -25.72 7.30 13.68
CA TYR A 47 -24.27 7.37 13.51
C TYR A 47 -23.77 8.82 13.49
N ASN A 48 -24.41 9.71 12.74
CA ASN A 48 -23.99 11.11 12.68
C ASN A 48 -24.19 11.84 14.02
N GLU A 49 -25.28 11.56 14.73
CA GLU A 49 -25.55 12.18 16.04
C GLU A 49 -24.57 11.72 17.13
N HIS A 50 -24.16 10.46 17.11
CA HIS A 50 -23.33 9.86 18.18
C HIS A 50 -21.84 9.84 17.85
N PHE A 51 -21.47 9.85 16.56
CA PHE A 51 -20.08 9.70 16.11
C PHE A 51 -19.67 10.75 15.06
N GLY A 52 -20.54 11.68 14.64
CA GLY A 52 -20.23 12.63 13.57
C GLY A 52 -19.11 13.63 13.88
N GLN A 53 -18.69 13.77 15.14
CA GLN A 53 -17.57 14.62 15.56
C GLN A 53 -16.24 13.86 15.65
N GLU A 54 -16.27 12.52 15.66
CA GLU A 54 -15.09 11.67 15.65
C GLU A 54 -15.01 10.95 14.31
N PRO A 55 -14.20 11.43 13.35
CA PRO A 55 -13.98 10.69 12.13
C PRO A 55 -13.30 9.37 12.50
N GLN A 56 -14.09 8.30 12.63
CA GLN A 56 -13.52 6.96 12.66
C GLN A 56 -12.79 6.77 11.33
N PRO A 57 -11.54 6.30 11.33
CA PRO A 57 -10.90 5.90 10.11
C PRO A 57 -11.81 4.84 9.51
N LEU A 58 -12.42 5.16 8.36
CA LEU A 58 -13.15 4.19 7.58
C LEU A 58 -12.19 3.02 7.41
N ASN A 59 -12.52 1.89 8.04
CA ASN A 59 -11.74 0.66 7.97
C ASN A 59 -11.88 0.08 6.54
N ALA A 60 -11.45 0.84 5.53
CA ALA A 60 -10.74 0.22 4.44
C ALA A 60 -9.67 -0.65 5.11
N SER A 61 -9.49 -1.88 4.66
CA SER A 61 -8.34 -2.66 5.08
C SER A 61 -7.10 -1.86 4.67
N ILE A 62 -6.64 -0.97 5.56
CA ILE A 62 -5.41 -0.21 5.40
C ILE A 62 -4.37 -1.28 5.64
N ILE A 63 -4.01 -2.00 4.58
CA ILE A 63 -2.81 -2.81 4.58
C ILE A 63 -1.73 -1.86 5.04
N SER A 64 -1.20 -2.08 6.24
CA SER A 64 -0.26 -1.17 6.85
C SER A 64 0.95 -1.07 5.92
N LYS A 65 1.58 0.11 5.88
CA LYS A 65 2.81 0.31 5.09
C LYS A 65 3.84 -0.76 5.47
N GLU A 66 3.87 -1.15 6.74
CA GLU A 66 4.68 -2.23 7.30
C GLU A 66 4.35 -3.60 6.68
N ALA A 67 3.06 -3.93 6.50
CA ALA A 67 2.64 -5.19 5.87
C ALA A 67 3.04 -5.22 4.38
N VAL A 68 2.90 -4.11 3.65
CA VAL A 68 3.39 -4.00 2.27
C VAL A 68 4.91 -4.20 2.22
N VAL A 69 5.66 -3.54 3.11
CA VAL A 69 7.12 -3.67 3.20
C VAL A 69 7.55 -5.10 3.56
N ALA A 70 6.84 -5.76 4.48
CA ALA A 70 7.10 -7.16 4.84
C ALA A 70 6.90 -8.10 3.64
N ILE A 71 5.83 -7.91 2.88
CA ILE A 71 5.57 -8.69 1.66
C ILE A 71 6.67 -8.44 0.61
N VAL A 72 7.05 -7.19 0.38
CA VAL A 72 8.13 -6.84 -0.58
C VAL A 72 9.47 -7.44 -0.15
N LYS A 73 9.84 -7.35 1.14
CA LYS A 73 11.07 -7.97 1.66
C LYS A 73 11.08 -9.48 1.50
N GLU A 74 9.94 -10.14 1.71
CA GLU A 74 9.82 -11.58 1.56
C GLU A 74 9.95 -12.00 0.08
N ILE A 75 9.35 -11.26 -0.85
CA ILE A 75 9.53 -11.48 -2.30
C ILE A 75 11.01 -11.34 -2.69
N LEU A 76 11.67 -10.26 -2.26
CA LEU A 76 13.10 -10.03 -2.54
C LEU A 76 14.01 -11.10 -1.95
N ARG A 77 13.63 -11.70 -0.80
CA ARG A 77 14.33 -12.83 -0.20
C ARG A 77 14.13 -14.10 -1.04
N GLN A 78 12.92 -14.37 -1.50
CA GLN A 78 12.58 -15.52 -2.34
C GLN A 78 13.25 -15.44 -3.72
N GLU A 79 13.35 -14.25 -4.30
CA GLU A 79 13.99 -13.99 -5.60
C GLU A 79 15.53 -13.94 -5.52
N GLY A 80 16.13 -14.12 -4.33
CA GLY A 80 17.59 -14.18 -4.16
C GLY A 80 18.30 -12.82 -4.28
N MET A 81 17.55 -11.72 -4.30
CA MET A 81 18.07 -10.36 -4.50
C MET A 81 18.49 -9.67 -3.18
N GLY A 82 18.23 -10.28 -2.02
CA GLY A 82 18.53 -9.74 -0.69
C GLY A 82 19.89 -10.11 -0.08
N GLN A 83 20.83 -10.66 -0.86
CA GLN A 83 22.18 -10.98 -0.38
C GLN A 83 23.12 -9.79 -0.58
N GLU A 84 22.98 -8.76 0.26
CA GLU A 84 24.10 -7.83 0.45
C GLU A 84 25.15 -8.58 1.29
N LYS A 85 26.22 -9.02 0.62
CA LYS A 85 27.32 -9.74 1.26
C LYS A 85 27.94 -8.85 2.33
N ALA A 86 27.57 -9.11 3.59
CA ALA A 86 28.34 -8.69 4.75
C ALA A 86 29.73 -9.33 4.63
N LYS A 87 30.67 -8.56 4.09
CA LYS A 87 32.06 -8.93 3.90
C LYS A 87 32.65 -9.28 5.27
N GLU A 88 33.19 -10.49 5.34
CA GLU A 88 33.92 -11.08 6.45
C GLU A 88 34.79 -10.06 7.20
N GLN A 89 34.56 -9.89 8.49
CA GLN A 89 35.58 -9.39 9.41
C GLN A 89 36.16 -10.56 10.18
N ILE A 90 37.30 -11.01 9.67
CA ILE A 90 38.23 -11.96 10.29
C ILE A 90 38.97 -11.21 11.42
N PRO A 91 39.23 -11.84 12.60
CA PRO A 91 39.82 -11.18 13.76
C PRO A 91 41.36 -11.10 13.60
N THR A 92 41.99 -9.98 13.94
CA THR A 92 43.43 -9.94 14.25
C THR A 92 43.78 -8.74 15.13
N ALA A 93 44.70 -9.01 16.05
CA ALA A 93 45.05 -8.27 17.24
C ALA A 93 45.76 -6.93 16.99
N ARG A 94 45.55 -6.04 17.98
CA ARG A 94 46.48 -5.07 18.59
C ARG A 94 47.68 -4.63 17.73
N LEU A 95 47.77 -3.32 17.49
CA LEU A 95 48.98 -2.53 17.79
C LEU A 95 48.64 -1.05 18.01
N VAL A 96 49.42 -0.46 18.90
CA VAL A 96 49.36 0.88 19.49
C VAL A 96 49.92 1.92 18.50
N GLU A 97 49.35 3.12 18.41
CA GLU A 97 49.93 4.43 18.79
C GLU A 97 49.33 5.66 18.05
N LYS A 98 49.56 6.83 18.67
CA LYS A 98 48.95 8.18 18.56
C LYS A 98 49.28 8.99 17.26
N PRO A 99 48.69 10.20 17.05
CA PRO A 99 48.23 10.72 15.75
C PRO A 99 49.12 11.83 15.14
N ALA A 100 48.99 12.05 13.83
CA ALA A 100 49.24 13.33 13.17
C ALA A 100 48.55 13.40 11.79
N ALA A 101 47.67 14.37 11.62
CA ALA A 101 47.27 14.93 10.32
C ALA A 101 48.09 16.23 10.09
N PRO A 102 48.04 16.93 8.93
CA PRO A 102 47.19 16.77 7.74
C PRO A 102 47.99 16.84 6.41
N VAL A 103 47.33 16.83 5.24
CA VAL A 103 47.63 17.68 4.04
C VAL A 103 46.72 17.29 2.85
N MET A 104 45.82 18.23 2.52
CA MET A 104 45.38 18.75 1.21
C MET A 104 44.78 17.88 0.09
N LEU A 105 43.46 18.01 -0.02
CA LEU A 105 42.61 18.40 -1.16
C LEU A 105 43.24 18.58 -2.57
N SER A 106 42.73 17.82 -3.56
CA SER A 106 42.34 18.19 -4.95
C SER A 106 42.14 16.88 -5.74
N THR A 107 41.04 16.58 -6.43
CA THR A 107 40.39 17.32 -7.51
C THR A 107 38.96 16.79 -7.71
N ALA A 108 38.06 17.68 -8.09
CA ALA A 108 36.72 17.33 -8.55
C ALA A 108 36.79 16.53 -9.85
N GLN A 109 36.09 15.40 -9.89
CA GLN A 109 35.76 14.71 -11.13
C GLN A 109 34.24 14.72 -11.28
N GLU A 110 33.75 15.66 -12.09
CA GLU A 110 32.46 15.55 -12.76
C GLU A 110 32.49 14.26 -13.58
N VAL A 111 31.67 13.30 -13.20
CA VAL A 111 31.27 12.20 -14.08
C VAL A 111 29.77 12.36 -14.25
N ASP A 112 29.42 13.03 -15.34
CA ASP A 112 28.13 12.98 -15.99
C ASP A 112 27.96 11.54 -16.52
N ASP A 113 27.38 10.67 -15.70
CA ASP A 113 26.85 9.38 -16.15
C ASP A 113 25.33 9.51 -16.08
N ASP A 114 24.74 9.99 -17.17
CA ASP A 114 23.35 9.67 -17.51
C ASP A 114 23.26 8.14 -17.43
N PRO A 115 22.47 7.54 -16.51
CA PRO A 115 22.37 6.10 -16.43
C PRO A 115 21.58 5.65 -17.65
N GLU A 116 22.29 5.43 -18.75
CA GLU A 116 21.79 4.77 -19.94
C GLU A 116 21.16 3.46 -19.46
N MET A 117 19.82 3.46 -19.36
CA MET A 117 19.10 2.31 -18.81
C MET A 117 19.46 1.08 -19.61
N ASP A 118 20.21 0.17 -18.99
CA ASP A 118 20.68 -1.07 -19.59
C ASP A 118 19.53 -1.82 -20.28
N ASP A 119 19.79 -2.33 -21.48
CA ASP A 119 18.78 -2.97 -22.34
C ASP A 119 18.11 -4.17 -21.67
N ARG A 120 18.77 -4.79 -20.69
CA ARG A 120 18.18 -5.85 -19.87
C ARG A 120 17.07 -5.31 -18.98
N THR A 121 17.25 -4.12 -18.41
CA THR A 121 16.23 -3.43 -17.60
C THR A 121 15.03 -3.06 -18.47
N ARG A 122 15.28 -2.55 -19.67
CA ARG A 122 14.22 -2.24 -20.65
C ARG A 122 13.43 -3.49 -21.05
N SER A 123 14.13 -4.60 -21.28
CA SER A 123 13.51 -5.88 -21.65
C SER A 123 12.65 -6.47 -20.53
N LEU A 124 13.08 -6.35 -19.28
CA LEU A 124 12.31 -6.79 -18.10
C LEU A 124 11.00 -6.01 -17.95
N ILE A 125 11.05 -4.69 -18.13
CA ILE A 125 9.86 -3.83 -18.10
C ILE A 125 8.90 -4.19 -19.24
N ALA A 126 9.40 -4.41 -20.45
CA ALA A 126 8.56 -4.79 -21.59
C ALA A 126 7.87 -6.16 -21.40
N SER A 127 8.61 -7.14 -20.88
CA SER A 127 8.10 -8.50 -20.62
C SER A 127 6.97 -8.48 -19.58
N THR A 128 7.17 -7.77 -18.46
CA THR A 128 6.15 -7.65 -17.42
C THR A 128 4.89 -6.94 -17.91
N LEU A 129 5.02 -5.83 -18.65
CA LEU A 129 3.87 -5.13 -19.24
C LEU A 129 3.11 -6.01 -20.26
N SER A 130 3.82 -6.82 -21.03
CA SER A 130 3.20 -7.76 -21.98
C SER A 130 2.36 -8.82 -21.27
N ALA A 131 2.80 -9.32 -20.11
CA ALA A 131 2.08 -10.33 -19.34
C ALA A 131 0.73 -9.83 -18.78
N PHE A 132 0.60 -8.53 -18.48
CA PHE A 132 -0.67 -7.94 -18.07
C PHE A 132 -1.62 -7.70 -19.25
N ARG A 133 -1.08 -7.45 -20.44
CA ARG A 133 -1.87 -7.20 -21.65
C ARG A 133 -2.46 -8.47 -22.29
N SER A 134 -1.91 -9.64 -22.00
CA SER A 134 -2.40 -10.93 -22.53
C SER A 134 -3.48 -11.60 -21.68
N ARG A 135 -3.94 -10.96 -20.59
CA ARG A 135 -5.00 -11.47 -19.69
C ARG A 135 -6.34 -10.72 -19.83
N GLY A 136 -6.49 -9.93 -20.89
CA GLY A 136 -7.75 -9.28 -21.30
C GLY A 136 -8.43 -10.01 -22.45
#